data_AF-A0A099P1S2-F1
#
_entry.id   AF-A0A099P1S2-F1
#
_cell.length_a   1.000
_cell.length_b   1.000
_cell.length_c   1.000
_cell.angle_alpha   90.00
_cell.angle_beta   90.00
_cell.angle_gamma   90.00
#
_symmetry.space_group_name_H-M   'P 1'
#
loop_
_entity.id
_entity.type
_entity.pdbx_description
1 polymer ?
#
loop_
_entity_poly.entity_id
_entity_poly.type
_entity_poly.pdbx_seq_one_letter_code
_entity_poly.pdbx_strand_id
1 'polypeptide(L)'
;MDERENTEQGTHTPRDVRLLRLIFASQGVTSYEDHVPLQLLDFAYRYTTDILQDAMIYNDYAHPQQTNAGNMGSGHDHNHDDDDDSKNHQLLNNEDIRLAIAARTSYQFKPVPPKKMLMELAAERNEKPLPAVMPMWGVRLPPEKYCLTAKDYTEEPDAKRKKK
;
A
#
# COMPACT_ATOMS: atom_id res chain seq x y z
N MET A 1 -58.21 6.27 13.30
CA MET A 1 -57.70 5.90 11.97
C MET A 1 -56.26 6.38 11.83
N ASP A 2 -55.46 6.12 12.87
CA ASP A 2 -54.35 5.15 12.90
C ASP A 2 -53.52 4.89 11.63
N GLU A 3 -52.21 4.79 11.91
CA GLU A 3 -51.11 4.11 11.18
C GLU A 3 -50.56 4.86 9.95
N ARG A 4 -49.28 5.27 9.92
CA ARG A 4 -48.02 4.54 10.26
C ARG A 4 -46.96 5.54 10.76
N GLU A 5 -46.39 5.41 11.95
CA GLU A 5 -45.37 4.43 12.41
C GLU A 5 -43.92 4.81 12.01
N ASN A 6 -43.20 5.38 12.99
CA ASN A 6 -41.81 5.11 13.36
C ASN A 6 -40.81 4.73 12.24
N THR A 7 -39.98 5.69 11.80
CA THR A 7 -38.62 5.40 11.30
C THR A 7 -37.60 5.84 12.34
N GLU A 8 -37.49 4.99 13.36
CA GLU A 8 -36.24 4.39 13.83
C GLU A 8 -35.05 5.31 14.14
N GLN A 9 -34.83 5.46 15.46
CA GLN A 9 -33.54 5.36 16.13
C GLN A 9 -32.43 6.28 15.61
N GLY A 10 -32.08 7.29 16.41
CA GLY A 10 -30.88 8.12 16.19
C GLY A 10 -29.67 7.25 15.90
N THR A 11 -29.35 7.13 14.61
CA THR A 11 -28.39 6.18 14.08
C THR A 11 -27.03 6.53 14.65
N HIS A 12 -26.52 5.75 15.60
CA HIS A 12 -25.22 5.96 16.22
C HIS A 12 -24.12 5.63 15.19
N THR A 13 -23.97 6.48 14.18
CA THR A 13 -22.86 6.41 13.23
C THR A 13 -21.59 6.67 14.03
N PRO A 14 -20.61 5.75 14.03
CA PRO A 14 -19.37 5.92 14.77
C PRO A 14 -18.67 7.24 14.43
N ARG A 15 -17.96 7.80 15.42
CA ARG A 15 -17.25 9.08 15.29
C ARG A 15 -16.33 9.09 14.06
N ASP A 16 -15.60 8.02 13.82
CA ASP A 16 -14.59 7.95 12.76
C ASP A 16 -15.25 7.91 11.37
N VAL A 17 -16.40 7.26 11.24
CA VAL A 17 -17.19 7.30 10.00
C VAL A 17 -17.67 8.72 9.73
N ARG A 18 -18.16 9.45 10.74
CA ARG A 18 -18.55 10.86 10.57
C ARG A 18 -17.37 11.74 10.16
N LEU A 19 -16.18 11.49 10.71
CA LEU A 19 -14.95 12.20 10.33
C LEU A 19 -14.56 11.90 8.87
N LEU A 20 -14.63 10.65 8.43
CA LEU A 20 -14.38 10.28 7.04
C LEU A 20 -15.36 10.96 6.07
N ARG A 21 -16.65 11.04 6.42
CA ARG A 21 -17.64 11.79 5.63
C ARG A 21 -17.29 13.28 5.55
N LEU A 22 -16.78 13.87 6.64
CA LEU A 22 -16.32 15.25 6.65
C LEU A 22 -15.06 15.45 5.78
N ILE A 23 -14.13 14.48 5.79
CA ILE A 23 -12.96 14.49 4.92
C ILE A 23 -13.39 14.42 3.44
N PHE A 24 -14.33 13.54 3.08
CA PHE A 24 -14.87 13.46 1.72
C PHE A 24 -15.52 14.78 1.29
N ALA A 25 -16.32 15.40 2.17
CA ALA A 25 -16.91 16.71 1.92
C ALA A 25 -15.83 17.79 1.65
N SER A 26 -14.71 17.77 2.38
CA SER A 26 -13.59 18.71 2.18
C SER A 26 -12.92 18.57 0.80
N GLN A 27 -12.98 17.37 0.20
CA GLN A 27 -12.46 17.09 -1.14
C GLN A 27 -13.51 17.29 -2.24
N GLY A 28 -14.69 17.81 -1.89
CA GLY A 28 -15.81 17.98 -2.82
C GLY A 28 -16.51 16.67 -3.21
N VAL A 29 -16.23 15.56 -2.51
CA VAL A 29 -16.85 14.26 -2.77
C VAL A 29 -18.13 14.17 -1.95
N THR A 30 -19.27 14.40 -2.61
CA THR A 30 -20.61 14.38 -1.99
C THR A 30 -21.38 13.09 -2.22
N SER A 31 -20.97 12.29 -3.21
CA SER A 31 -21.62 11.05 -3.62
C SER A 31 -20.64 9.88 -3.51
N TYR A 32 -20.88 8.99 -2.55
CA TYR A 32 -20.15 7.74 -2.34
C TYR A 32 -21.10 6.68 -1.78
N GLU A 33 -20.77 5.41 -1.96
CA GLU A 33 -21.54 4.31 -1.39
C GLU A 33 -21.27 4.17 0.12
N ASP A 34 -22.28 3.75 0.88
CA ASP A 34 -22.22 3.71 2.35
C ASP A 34 -21.11 2.82 2.93
N HIS A 35 -20.65 1.82 2.17
CA HIS A 35 -19.56 0.93 2.57
C HIS A 35 -18.14 1.53 2.41
N VAL A 36 -17.97 2.62 1.65
CA VAL A 36 -16.64 3.18 1.35
C VAL A 36 -15.91 3.68 2.60
N PRO A 37 -16.54 4.42 3.53
CA PRO A 37 -15.90 4.79 4.79
C PRO A 37 -15.42 3.60 5.61
N LEU A 38 -16.19 2.50 5.62
CA LEU A 38 -15.83 1.29 6.36
C LEU A 38 -14.62 0.61 5.73
N GLN A 39 -14.60 0.46 4.40
CA GLN A 39 -13.45 -0.10 3.69
C GLN A 39 -12.17 0.71 3.90
N LEU A 40 -12.29 2.04 3.92
CA LEU A 40 -11.15 2.92 4.16
C LEU A 40 -10.66 2.82 5.62
N LEU A 41 -11.57 2.66 6.57
CA LEU A 41 -11.23 2.44 7.98
C LEU A 41 -10.52 1.10 8.17
N ASP A 42 -11.01 0.02 7.56
CA ASP A 42 -10.36 -1.29 7.56
C ASP A 42 -8.96 -1.24 6.95
N PHE A 43 -8.81 -0.52 5.84
CA PHE A 43 -7.50 -0.26 5.24
C PHE A 43 -6.57 0.49 6.20
N ALA A 44 -7.05 1.58 6.81
CA ALA A 44 -6.26 2.38 7.74
C ALA A 44 -5.80 1.54 8.94
N TYR A 45 -6.70 0.75 9.52
CA TYR A 45 -6.39 -0.13 10.65
C TYR A 45 -5.32 -1.17 10.30
N ARG A 46 -5.46 -1.86 9.15
CA ARG A 46 -4.46 -2.82 8.66
C ARG A 46 -3.12 -2.13 8.41
N TYR A 47 -3.13 -0.99 7.72
CA TYR A 47 -1.93 -0.22 7.43
C TYR A 47 -1.19 0.18 8.71
N THR A 48 -1.89 0.74 9.70
CA THR A 48 -1.26 1.16 10.97
C THR A 48 -0.76 -0.03 11.78
N THR A 49 -1.47 -1.15 11.77
CA THR A 49 -1.05 -2.36 12.48
C THR A 49 0.27 -2.89 11.92
N ASP A 50 0.35 -3.02 10.60
CA ASP A 50 1.58 -3.45 9.92
C ASP A 50 2.75 -2.48 10.20
N ILE A 51 2.52 -1.16 10.13
CA ILE A 51 3.56 -0.15 10.40
C ILE A 51 4.06 -0.24 11.84
N LEU A 52 3.16 -0.41 12.80
CA LEU A 52 3.54 -0.52 14.21
C LEU A 52 4.31 -1.83 14.48
N GLN A 53 3.94 -2.92 13.81
CA GLN A 53 4.68 -4.18 13.88
C GLN A 53 6.11 -4.03 13.34
N ASP A 54 6.28 -3.41 12.17
CA ASP A 54 7.60 -3.14 11.60
C ASP A 54 8.42 -2.19 12.50
N ALA A 55 7.79 -1.17 13.07
CA ALA A 55 8.45 -0.23 13.99
C ALA A 55 8.92 -0.92 15.28
N MET A 56 8.16 -1.87 15.83
CA MET A 56 8.60 -2.67 16.97
C MET A 56 9.88 -3.46 16.64
N ILE A 57 9.95 -4.07 15.45
CA ILE A 57 11.14 -4.79 14.99
C ILE A 57 12.35 -3.86 14.87
N TYR A 58 12.17 -2.63 14.36
CA TYR A 58 13.27 -1.66 14.26
C TYR A 58 13.76 -1.17 15.61
N ASN A 59 12.84 -0.95 16.55
CA ASN A 59 13.17 -0.57 17.92
C ASN A 59 14.01 -1.67 18.62
N ASP A 60 13.63 -2.94 18.45
CA ASP A 60 14.36 -4.10 18.97
C ASP A 60 15.76 -4.20 18.35
N TYR A 61 15.89 -3.95 17.03
CA TYR A 61 17.16 -3.96 16.32
C TYR A 61 18.12 -2.86 16.78
N ALA A 62 17.59 -1.67 17.09
CA ALA A 62 18.39 -0.54 17.58
C ALA A 62 18.92 -0.77 19.01
N HIS A 63 18.28 -1.64 19.80
CA HIS A 63 18.63 -1.89 21.19
C HIS A 63 18.86 -3.38 21.49
N PRO A 64 19.92 -4.01 20.94
CA PRO A 64 20.21 -5.43 21.14
C PRO A 64 20.60 -5.82 22.58
N GLN A 65 20.62 -4.89 23.55
CA GLN A 65 21.21 -5.09 24.89
C GLN A 65 20.24 -5.42 26.03
N GLN A 66 18.92 -5.53 25.81
CA GLN A 66 18.01 -5.88 26.92
C GLN A 66 17.67 -7.38 27.02
N THR A 67 17.95 -8.20 25.99
CA THR A 67 17.50 -9.61 25.97
C THR A 67 18.61 -10.66 25.92
N ASN A 68 19.88 -10.28 25.73
CA ASN A 68 20.98 -11.27 25.64
C ASN A 68 22.38 -10.73 26.04
N ALA A 69 22.48 -10.03 27.17
CA ALA A 69 23.76 -10.00 27.89
C ALA A 69 23.91 -11.32 28.67
N GLY A 70 24.67 -12.25 28.09
CA GLY A 70 25.04 -13.49 28.75
C GLY A 70 25.65 -13.23 30.13
N ASN A 71 25.17 -14.03 31.09
CA ASN A 71 25.85 -14.35 32.33
C ASN A 71 27.34 -14.67 32.06
N MET A 72 28.24 -13.70 32.26
CA MET A 72 29.67 -13.88 32.56
C MET A 72 30.34 -12.51 32.80
N GLY A 73 30.71 -12.20 34.06
CA GLY A 73 31.71 -11.18 34.37
C GLY A 73 31.41 -10.17 35.47
N SER A 74 31.57 -10.59 36.73
CA SER A 74 32.18 -9.85 37.87
C SER A 74 32.14 -8.30 37.92
N GLY A 75 31.30 -7.77 38.82
CA GLY A 75 31.64 -6.83 39.90
C GLY A 75 32.12 -5.39 39.59
N HIS A 76 31.31 -4.39 39.97
CA HIS A 76 31.79 -3.21 40.73
C HIS A 76 30.61 -2.47 41.39
N ASP A 77 30.84 -2.10 42.65
CA ASP A 77 30.01 -1.31 43.58
C ASP A 77 29.92 0.16 43.13
N HIS A 78 28.74 0.77 43.25
CA HIS A 78 28.58 2.14 43.76
C HIS A 78 27.09 2.44 43.96
N ASN A 79 26.73 2.65 45.23
CA ASN A 79 25.46 3.27 45.63
C ASN A 79 25.26 4.63 44.96
N HIS A 80 24.18 4.77 44.19
CA HIS A 80 23.47 6.04 44.06
C HIS A 80 21.97 5.75 44.20
N ASP A 81 21.41 6.37 45.22
CA ASP A 81 20.00 6.52 45.54
C ASP A 81 19.39 7.36 44.40
N ASP A 82 18.64 6.76 43.47
CA ASP A 82 17.72 7.50 42.62
C ASP A 82 16.69 6.55 42.01
N ASP A 83 15.45 6.93 42.26
CA ASP A 83 14.18 6.47 41.71
C ASP A 83 14.27 6.18 40.19
N ASP A 84 14.40 4.91 39.78
CA ASP A 84 14.39 4.54 38.36
C ASP A 84 13.46 3.35 38.09
N ASP A 85 12.16 3.63 38.20
CA ASP A 85 11.05 2.84 37.65
C ASP A 85 10.96 2.98 36.10
N SER A 86 12.05 3.36 35.42
CA SER A 86 12.14 3.53 33.96
C SER A 86 12.80 2.34 33.25
N LYS A 87 12.89 1.17 33.91
CA LYS A 87 13.45 -0.04 33.29
C LYS A 87 12.41 -0.69 32.36
N ASN A 88 12.45 -0.24 31.11
CA ASN A 88 12.19 -1.02 29.90
C ASN A 88 10.74 -1.31 29.49
N HIS A 89 9.86 -0.31 29.53
CA HIS A 89 9.00 -0.13 28.35
C HIS A 89 9.78 0.78 27.40
N GLN A 90 10.55 0.19 26.48
CA GLN A 90 11.15 0.95 25.38
C GLN A 90 10.00 1.49 24.54
N LEU A 91 9.64 2.75 24.79
CA LEU A 91 8.60 3.43 24.04
C LEU A 91 9.07 3.55 22.59
N LEU A 92 8.24 3.03 21.67
CA LEU A 92 8.37 3.25 20.23
C LEU A 92 8.69 4.72 19.94
N ASN A 93 9.80 4.99 19.25
CA ASN A 93 10.18 6.34 18.90
C ASN A 93 9.57 6.74 17.54
N ASN A 94 9.50 8.05 17.29
CA ASN A 94 9.07 8.59 16.01
C ASN A 94 10.02 8.17 14.87
N GLU A 95 11.30 7.94 15.15
CA GLU A 95 12.26 7.48 14.14
C GLU A 95 11.98 6.06 13.67
N ASP A 96 11.56 5.15 14.56
CA ASP A 96 11.20 3.78 14.20
C ASP A 96 9.96 3.76 13.31
N ILE A 97 8.97 4.60 13.64
CA ILE A 97 7.75 4.78 12.83
C ILE A 97 8.09 5.38 11.46
N ARG A 98 8.96 6.40 11.40
CA ARG A 98 9.40 7.01 10.14
C ARG A 98 10.12 6.01 9.25
N LEU A 99 10.99 5.18 9.84
CA LEU A 99 11.71 4.15 9.11
C LEU A 99 10.75 3.09 8.56
N ALA A 100 9.77 2.63 9.36
CA ALA A 100 8.74 1.70 8.92
C ALA A 100 7.88 2.25 7.77
N ILE A 101 7.47 3.52 7.84
CA ILE A 101 6.74 4.16 6.75
C ILE A 101 7.62 4.26 5.49
N ALA A 102 8.89 4.65 5.63
CA ALA A 102 9.81 4.80 4.51
C ALA A 102 10.08 3.47 3.80
N ALA A 103 10.21 2.37 4.56
CA ALA A 103 10.42 1.02 4.01
C ALA A 103 9.28 0.60 3.08
N ARG A 104 8.03 0.93 3.43
CA ARG A 104 6.84 0.53 2.66
C ARG A 104 6.46 1.51 1.54
N THR A 105 6.74 2.79 1.72
CA THR A 105 6.41 3.85 0.75
C THR A 105 6.95 3.55 -0.65
N SER A 106 8.13 2.94 -0.72
CA SER A 106 8.83 2.67 -1.99
C SER A 106 8.09 1.73 -2.94
N TYR A 107 7.26 0.81 -2.45
CA TYR A 107 6.59 -0.20 -3.28
C TYR A 107 5.06 -0.24 -3.15
N GLN A 108 4.47 0.39 -2.12
CA GLN A 108 3.02 0.37 -1.91
C GLN A 108 2.30 1.64 -2.35
N PHE A 109 2.94 2.79 -2.24
CA PHE A 109 2.30 4.09 -2.50
C PHE A 109 2.87 4.72 -3.76
N LYS A 110 2.05 5.55 -4.42
CA LYS A 110 2.50 6.30 -5.59
C LYS A 110 3.51 7.36 -5.13
N PRO A 111 4.78 7.28 -5.55
CA PRO A 111 5.74 8.33 -5.22
C PRO A 111 5.40 9.61 -5.97
N VAL A 112 6.07 10.70 -5.60
CA VAL A 112 6.03 11.95 -6.36
C VAL A 112 6.40 11.66 -7.82
N PRO A 113 5.64 12.13 -8.81
CA PRO A 113 5.90 11.86 -10.22
C PRO A 113 7.36 12.19 -10.60
N PRO A 114 8.16 11.20 -11.06
CA PRO A 114 9.58 11.40 -11.31
C PRO A 114 9.82 12.12 -12.64
N LYS A 115 9.52 13.43 -12.68
CA LYS A 115 9.49 14.26 -13.89
C LYS A 115 10.78 14.19 -14.71
N LYS A 116 11.94 14.23 -14.07
CA LYS A 116 13.25 14.19 -14.77
C LYS A 116 13.43 12.88 -15.53
N MET A 117 13.17 11.75 -14.86
CA MET A 117 13.23 10.41 -15.46
C MET A 117 12.24 10.27 -16.62
N LEU A 118 11.00 10.74 -16.45
CA LEU A 118 10.00 10.70 -17.54
C LEU A 118 10.39 11.58 -18.71
N MET A 119 10.97 12.76 -18.46
CA MET A 119 11.38 13.70 -19.50
C MET A 119 12.55 13.16 -20.32
N GLU A 120 13.52 12.52 -19.66
CA GLU A 120 14.63 11.83 -20.31
C GLU A 120 14.14 10.66 -21.18
N LEU A 121 13.26 9.80 -20.63
CA LEU A 121 12.66 8.70 -21.37
C LEU A 121 11.82 9.20 -22.55
N ALA A 122 11.10 10.31 -22.38
CA ALA A 122 10.35 10.93 -23.46
C ALA A 122 11.29 11.46 -24.55
N ALA A 123 12.42 12.08 -24.20
CA ALA A 123 13.40 12.55 -25.17
C ALA A 123 14.01 11.40 -25.98
N GLU A 124 14.40 10.31 -25.31
CA GLU A 124 14.93 9.09 -25.96
C GLU A 124 13.90 8.48 -26.93
N ARG A 125 12.62 8.44 -26.55
CA ARG A 125 11.56 7.90 -27.40
C ARG A 125 11.20 8.83 -28.57
N ASN A 126 11.20 10.13 -28.34
CA ASN A 126 10.84 11.14 -29.34
C ASN A 126 11.97 11.43 -30.34
N GLU A 127 13.19 10.93 -30.11
CA GLU A 127 14.29 11.02 -31.09
C GLU A 127 13.96 10.30 -32.41
N LYS A 128 13.15 9.23 -32.34
CA LYS A 128 12.75 8.47 -33.51
C LYS A 128 11.65 9.24 -34.27
N PRO A 129 11.89 9.66 -35.53
CA PRO A 129 10.89 10.38 -36.29
C PRO A 129 9.67 9.49 -36.55
N LEU A 130 8.53 10.12 -36.75
CA LEU A 130 7.29 9.42 -37.07
C LEU A 130 7.44 8.65 -38.40
N PRO A 131 6.89 7.43 -38.52
CA PRO A 131 6.85 6.72 -39.80
C PRO A 131 6.07 7.50 -40.86
N ALA A 132 6.51 7.45 -42.11
CA ALA A 132 5.76 8.02 -43.21
C ALA A 132 4.37 7.35 -43.33
N VAL A 133 3.32 8.16 -43.38
CA VAL A 133 1.93 7.70 -43.42
C VAL A 133 1.44 7.67 -44.88
N MET A 134 0.80 6.58 -45.32
CA MET A 134 0.15 6.53 -46.63
C MET A 134 -1.11 7.41 -46.63
N PRO A 135 -1.40 8.19 -47.70
CA PRO A 135 -2.55 9.11 -47.75
C PRO A 135 -3.91 8.42 -47.94
N MET A 136 -4.00 7.11 -47.69
CA MET A 136 -5.24 6.34 -47.82
C MET A 136 -6.13 6.59 -46.61
N TRP A 137 -7.41 6.88 -46.84
CA TRP A 137 -8.39 7.00 -45.77
C TRP A 137 -8.67 5.63 -45.14
N GLY A 138 -8.40 5.48 -43.84
CA GLY A 138 -8.69 4.24 -43.11
C GLY A 138 -7.79 4.01 -41.89
N VAL A 139 -8.08 2.95 -41.14
CA VAL A 139 -7.27 2.52 -39.98
C VAL A 139 -6.19 1.55 -40.46
N ARG A 140 -4.93 1.86 -40.17
CA ARG A 140 -3.80 0.98 -40.48
C ARG A 140 -3.62 -0.07 -39.38
N LEU A 141 -4.02 -1.30 -39.67
CA LEU A 141 -3.76 -2.42 -38.78
C LEU A 141 -2.26 -2.81 -38.81
N PRO A 142 -1.72 -3.35 -37.72
CA PRO A 142 -0.46 -4.08 -37.75
C PRO A 142 -0.51 -5.24 -38.77
N PRO A 143 0.65 -5.79 -39.19
CA PRO A 143 0.69 -7.03 -39.95
C PRO A 143 -0.14 -8.13 -39.28
N GLU A 144 -0.78 -8.99 -40.06
CA GLU A 144 -1.73 -10.01 -39.58
C GLU A 144 -1.18 -10.89 -38.45
N LYS A 145 0.12 -11.22 -38.48
CA LYS A 145 0.82 -11.95 -37.40
C LYS A 145 0.84 -11.24 -36.04
N TYR A 146 0.62 -9.94 -36.00
CA TYR A 146 0.48 -9.13 -34.78
C TYR A 146 -0.97 -8.72 -34.52
N CYS A 147 -1.91 -9.14 -35.37
CA CYS A 147 -3.34 -8.97 -35.14
C CYS A 147 -3.88 -10.17 -34.37
N LEU A 148 -4.75 -9.91 -33.39
CA LEU A 148 -5.42 -10.94 -32.60
C LEU A 148 -6.60 -11.57 -33.37
N THR A 149 -6.45 -11.79 -34.67
CA THR A 149 -7.49 -12.31 -35.58
C THR A 149 -7.37 -13.81 -35.84
N ALA A 150 -6.24 -14.43 -35.48
CA ALA A 150 -6.09 -15.88 -35.52
C ALA A 150 -6.95 -16.51 -34.42
N LYS A 151 -8.19 -16.83 -34.78
CA LYS A 151 -9.08 -17.64 -33.98
C LYS A 151 -8.79 -19.10 -34.32
N ASP A 152 -8.19 -19.78 -33.36
CA ASP A 152 -8.55 -21.09 -32.83
C ASP A 152 -7.39 -21.54 -31.95
N TYR A 153 -7.61 -21.69 -30.64
CA TYR A 153 -6.68 -22.43 -29.78
C TYR A 153 -6.87 -23.93 -30.11
N THR A 154 -6.35 -24.36 -31.25
CA THR A 154 -6.26 -25.78 -31.59
C THR A 154 -5.03 -26.34 -30.89
N GLU A 155 -5.25 -27.15 -29.85
CA GLU A 155 -4.20 -28.00 -29.32
C GLU A 155 -3.79 -28.97 -30.43
N GLU A 156 -2.53 -28.90 -30.88
CA GLU A 156 -1.95 -29.91 -31.77
C GLU A 156 -2.16 -31.29 -31.13
N PRO A 157 -2.91 -32.22 -31.75
CA PRO A 157 -3.14 -33.53 -31.15
C PRO A 157 -1.80 -34.25 -31.01
N ASP A 158 -1.51 -34.65 -29.78
CA ASP A 158 -0.27 -35.30 -29.33
C ASP A 158 0.17 -36.42 -30.30
N ALA A 159 1.01 -36.06 -31.27
CA ALA A 159 1.53 -36.96 -32.27
C ALA A 159 2.62 -37.83 -31.62
N LYS A 160 2.22 -38.84 -30.82
CA LYS A 160 2.94 -40.09 -30.50
C LYS A 160 2.29 -40.82 -29.31
N ARG A 161 1.22 -41.58 -29.56
CA ARG A 161 0.98 -42.84 -28.83
C ARG A 161 0.68 -43.95 -29.83
N LYS A 162 1.72 -44.42 -30.53
CA LYS A 162 1.69 -45.72 -31.19
C LYS A 162 1.55 -46.78 -30.10
N LYS A 163 0.33 -47.30 -29.89
CA LYS A 163 0.12 -48.50 -29.08
C LYS A 163 0.61 -49.71 -29.89
N LYS A 164 1.47 -50.49 -29.25
CA LYS A 164 1.92 -51.82 -29.68
C LYS A 164 0.82 -52.83 -29.41
#